data_AF-A0AAV5A0Z2-F1
#
_entry.id   AF-A0AAV5A0Z2-F1
#
_cell.length_a   1.000
_cell.length_b   1.000
_cell.length_c   1.000
_cell.angle_alpha   90.00
_cell.angle_beta   90.00
_cell.angle_gamma   90.00
#
_symmetry.space_group_name_H-M   'P 1'
#
loop_
_entity.id
_entity.type
_entity.pdbx_description
1 polymer ?
#
loop_
_entity_poly.entity_id
_entity_poly.type
_entity_poly.pdbx_seq_one_letter_code
_entity_poly.pdbx_strand_id
1 'polypeptide(L)'
;MHHLKQKKVLSSCEELQGGHGSLTQCTLALEQNATQVQLSTPLPLNNGLIKGHHINQKVNVLKKIQKSDTIRIQASLILHAVTKGGKWKSQASHLPTVNLTISPAEPMNTVIDTLLAYCESSYNDFLLKLNVTKKKPSFARSDVTFGVSTGKGKPDSNFSTDITSLQNRSLGQVYGEEKRRQTICETDTRNNIFHFHIHIYESTSEELLEEEPEYISRVSSRITHSSSHMLSTKRKLSDIEKTGNDSGEYTSRYCPRAKKHKLKYEAYSFMRKTVWLESGKMSKEWHQPSKEGNNGFIGSGLNKNVFQGHIGIIDYALAEYKTVATYSISNEENSKNLYDQMVLLTWDSEGGNINKSDSDKLQAIRYSDFLATPLITSYGNEVRFSGTDAPGASKDHIGHCVDAFAHHTIIDSLGEMLFVDLQGFVSENSIIFIDPQAHIFDSCSGHWDKGGKLIQDFLDQHKCNPICKRLSLNTKQIIVPKAPIPT
;
A
#
# COMPACT_ATOMS: atom_id res chain seq x y z
N MET A 1 -48.07 -12.90 50.99
CA MET A 1 -46.86 -12.01 51.04
C MET A 1 -45.83 -12.25 49.93
N HIS A 2 -45.64 -13.48 49.41
CA HIS A 2 -44.64 -13.75 48.35
C HIS A 2 -44.93 -13.10 46.99
N HIS A 3 -46.22 -12.91 46.65
CA HIS A 3 -46.63 -12.27 45.38
C HIS A 3 -46.40 -10.75 45.32
N LEU A 4 -46.31 -10.07 46.48
CA LEU A 4 -46.08 -8.61 46.53
C LEU A 4 -44.59 -8.24 46.39
N LYS A 5 -43.66 -9.12 46.75
CA LYS A 5 -42.21 -8.86 46.56
C LYS A 5 -41.77 -9.02 45.10
N GLN A 6 -42.42 -9.88 44.33
CA GLN A 6 -42.08 -10.12 42.91
C GLN A 6 -42.53 -8.99 41.97
N LYS A 7 -43.67 -8.34 42.25
CA LYS A 7 -44.13 -7.18 41.45
C LYS A 7 -43.18 -5.97 41.56
N LYS A 8 -42.46 -5.85 42.68
CA LYS A 8 -41.55 -4.72 42.95
C LYS A 8 -40.21 -4.82 42.19
N VAL A 9 -39.79 -6.02 41.79
CA VAL A 9 -38.53 -6.22 41.04
C VAL A 9 -38.75 -6.11 39.53
N LEU A 10 -39.91 -6.55 39.02
CA LEU A 10 -40.24 -6.40 37.60
C LEU A 10 -40.57 -4.95 37.22
N SER A 11 -41.22 -4.16 38.09
CA SER A 11 -41.45 -2.73 37.78
C SER A 11 -40.17 -1.89 37.83
N SER A 12 -39.15 -2.33 38.58
CA SER A 12 -37.82 -1.69 38.61
C SER A 12 -37.03 -1.85 37.30
N CYS A 13 -37.33 -2.85 36.46
CA CYS A 13 -36.70 -2.99 35.16
C CYS A 13 -37.43 -2.22 34.05
N GLU A 14 -38.74 -1.98 34.18
CA GLU A 14 -39.53 -1.19 33.22
C GLU A 14 -39.31 0.32 33.42
N GLU A 15 -39.06 0.78 34.66
CA GLU A 15 -38.71 2.19 34.95
C GLU A 15 -37.29 2.59 34.46
N LEU A 16 -36.44 1.64 34.06
CA LEU A 16 -35.10 1.92 33.53
C LEU A 16 -35.08 2.20 32.01
N GLN A 17 -36.24 2.21 31.34
CA GLN A 17 -36.32 2.62 29.93
C GLN A 17 -36.25 4.15 29.72
N GLY A 18 -36.15 4.93 30.80
CA GLY A 18 -36.10 6.40 30.76
C GLY A 18 -34.80 7.06 31.27
N GLY A 19 -33.75 6.31 31.60
CA GLY A 19 -32.51 6.90 32.13
C GLY A 19 -31.29 6.03 31.91
N HIS A 20 -30.12 6.67 31.73
CA HIS A 20 -28.79 6.08 31.52
C HIS A 20 -28.32 5.19 32.71
N GLY A 21 -29.04 4.11 33.01
CA GLY A 21 -28.54 3.01 33.82
C GLY A 21 -27.46 2.28 33.02
N SER A 22 -26.24 2.19 33.56
CA SER A 22 -25.14 1.46 32.94
C SER A 22 -25.52 -0.02 32.76
N LEU A 23 -25.40 -0.55 31.53
CA LEU A 23 -25.54 -1.99 31.21
C LEU A 23 -24.83 -2.91 32.23
N THR A 24 -23.72 -2.45 32.81
CA THR A 24 -22.97 -3.12 33.87
C THR A 24 -23.82 -3.41 35.12
N GLN A 25 -24.68 -2.47 35.54
CA GLN A 25 -25.56 -2.65 36.70
C GLN A 25 -26.64 -3.70 36.44
N CYS A 26 -27.17 -3.76 35.21
CA CYS A 26 -28.14 -4.78 34.81
C CYS A 26 -27.52 -6.19 34.80
N THR A 27 -26.30 -6.33 34.30
CA THR A 27 -25.57 -7.61 34.30
C THR A 27 -25.32 -8.09 35.74
N LEU A 28 -24.84 -7.20 36.62
CA LEU A 28 -24.58 -7.54 38.03
C LEU A 28 -25.85 -7.95 38.78
N ALA A 29 -26.97 -7.24 38.58
CA ALA A 29 -28.24 -7.57 39.22
C ALA A 29 -28.79 -8.93 38.75
N LEU A 30 -28.60 -9.30 37.47
CA LEU A 30 -29.01 -10.60 36.95
C LEU A 30 -28.13 -11.74 37.46
N GLU A 31 -26.82 -11.53 37.58
CA GLU A 31 -25.89 -12.51 38.15
C GLU A 31 -26.20 -12.75 39.64
N GLN A 32 -26.44 -11.70 40.42
CA GLN A 32 -26.84 -11.82 41.84
C GLN A 32 -28.16 -12.59 41.99
N ASN A 33 -29.16 -12.33 41.15
CA ASN A 33 -30.42 -13.07 41.15
C ASN A 33 -30.24 -14.55 40.78
N ALA A 34 -29.37 -14.87 39.82
CA ALA A 34 -29.08 -16.25 39.43
C ALA A 34 -28.49 -17.05 40.60
N THR A 35 -27.56 -16.44 41.35
CA THR A 35 -26.94 -17.03 42.54
C THR A 35 -27.93 -17.17 43.70
N GLN A 36 -28.83 -16.20 43.89
CA GLN A 36 -29.80 -16.23 44.98
C GLN A 36 -30.90 -17.30 44.78
N VAL A 37 -31.28 -17.57 43.53
CA VAL A 37 -32.20 -18.66 43.15
C VAL A 37 -31.60 -20.05 43.42
N GLN A 38 -30.27 -20.20 43.42
CA GLN A 38 -29.61 -21.46 43.79
C GLN A 38 -29.61 -21.73 45.30
N LEU A 39 -29.72 -20.69 46.14
CA LEU A 39 -29.53 -20.80 47.59
C LEU A 39 -30.83 -20.88 48.40
N SER A 40 -32.01 -20.74 47.78
CA SER A 40 -33.28 -20.69 48.51
C SER A 40 -34.28 -21.78 48.09
N THR A 41 -34.43 -22.77 48.98
CA THR A 41 -35.50 -23.78 49.14
C THR A 41 -35.71 -24.88 48.08
N PRO A 42 -36.01 -26.13 48.51
CA PRO A 42 -36.23 -27.27 47.62
C PRO A 42 -37.62 -27.15 46.96
N LEU A 43 -37.65 -26.68 45.72
CA LEU A 43 -38.83 -26.74 44.86
C LEU A 43 -38.80 -27.98 43.96
N PRO A 44 -39.97 -28.49 43.51
CA PRO A 44 -40.07 -29.72 42.74
C PRO A 44 -39.24 -29.66 41.45
N LEU A 45 -38.48 -30.74 41.21
CA LEU A 45 -37.29 -30.82 40.34
C LEU A 45 -37.42 -30.33 38.89
N ASN A 46 -38.63 -30.16 38.33
CA ASN A 46 -38.78 -29.91 36.89
C ASN A 46 -38.84 -28.43 36.47
N ASN A 47 -39.22 -27.49 37.35
CA ASN A 47 -39.40 -26.09 36.95
C ASN A 47 -38.17 -25.19 37.19
N GLY A 48 -37.19 -25.66 37.98
CA GLY A 48 -35.94 -24.93 38.25
C GLY A 48 -34.97 -24.92 37.07
N LEU A 49 -34.86 -26.03 36.33
CA LEU A 49 -33.93 -26.18 35.22
C LEU A 49 -34.23 -25.21 34.06
N ILE A 50 -35.51 -25.04 33.73
CA ILE A 50 -35.96 -24.17 32.62
C ILE A 50 -35.66 -22.69 32.93
N LYS A 51 -35.84 -22.28 34.20
CA LYS A 51 -35.56 -20.89 34.63
C LYS A 51 -34.07 -20.57 34.64
N GLY A 52 -33.23 -21.50 35.09
CA GLY A 52 -31.77 -21.34 35.04
C GLY A 52 -31.24 -21.21 33.61
N HIS A 53 -31.78 -21.99 32.67
CA HIS A 53 -31.41 -21.92 31.26
C HIS A 53 -31.75 -20.56 30.62
N HIS A 54 -32.95 -20.03 30.87
CA HIS A 54 -33.33 -18.71 30.36
C HIS A 54 -32.51 -17.56 30.94
N ILE A 55 -32.15 -17.62 32.23
CA ILE A 55 -31.29 -16.61 32.86
C ILE A 55 -29.89 -16.67 32.26
N ASN A 56 -29.31 -17.85 32.10
CA ASN A 56 -28.00 -18.03 31.45
C ASN A 56 -28.01 -17.54 30.00
N GLN A 57 -29.09 -17.78 29.25
CA GLN A 57 -29.25 -17.22 27.91
C GLN A 57 -29.28 -15.69 27.93
N LYS A 58 -30.05 -15.06 28.83
CA LYS A 58 -30.09 -13.59 28.97
C LYS A 58 -28.75 -13.00 29.38
N VAL A 59 -28.05 -13.61 30.34
CA VAL A 59 -26.69 -13.20 30.75
C VAL A 59 -25.71 -13.34 29.58
N ASN A 60 -25.79 -14.41 28.79
CA ASN A 60 -24.96 -14.59 27.61
C ASN A 60 -25.26 -13.57 26.50
N VAL A 61 -26.52 -13.18 26.31
CA VAL A 61 -26.91 -12.11 25.38
C VAL A 61 -26.38 -10.77 25.86
N LEU A 62 -26.53 -10.43 27.15
CA LEU A 62 -26.00 -9.18 27.72
C LEU A 62 -24.47 -9.13 27.68
N LYS A 63 -23.78 -10.25 27.95
CA LYS A 63 -22.32 -10.36 27.77
C LYS A 63 -21.90 -10.20 26.32
N LYS A 64 -22.71 -10.63 25.35
CA LYS A 64 -22.47 -10.39 23.91
C LYS A 64 -22.68 -8.92 23.54
N ILE A 65 -23.72 -8.27 24.06
CA ILE A 65 -23.98 -6.83 23.85
C ILE A 65 -22.87 -5.98 24.50
N GLN A 66 -22.50 -6.28 25.75
CA GLN A 66 -21.41 -5.59 26.43
C GLN A 66 -20.05 -5.79 25.73
N LYS A 67 -19.82 -6.97 25.14
CA LYS A 67 -18.63 -7.22 24.30
C LYS A 67 -18.67 -6.46 22.97
N SER A 68 -19.84 -6.21 22.39
CA SER A 68 -19.95 -5.41 21.15
C SER A 68 -19.73 -3.91 21.37
N ASP A 69 -19.81 -3.43 22.61
CA ASP A 69 -19.72 -2.00 22.92
C ASP A 69 -18.29 -1.49 23.14
N THR A 70 -17.28 -2.36 23.05
CA THR A 70 -15.88 -1.97 23.24
C THR A 70 -14.96 -2.63 22.23
N ILE A 71 -13.94 -1.90 21.80
CA ILE A 71 -12.83 -2.40 20.99
C ILE A 71 -11.59 -2.47 21.88
N ARG A 72 -10.94 -3.63 21.91
CA ARG A 72 -9.67 -3.85 22.59
C ARG A 72 -8.55 -3.45 21.66
N ILE A 73 -7.77 -2.45 22.04
CA ILE A 73 -6.59 -2.01 21.31
C ILE A 73 -5.36 -2.68 21.89
N GLN A 74 -4.55 -3.30 21.02
CA GLN A 74 -3.21 -3.77 21.36
C GLN A 74 -2.19 -2.95 20.58
N ALA A 75 -1.43 -2.10 21.25
CA ALA A 75 -0.44 -1.25 20.61
C ALA A 75 0.98 -1.75 20.87
N SER A 76 1.74 -1.94 19.79
CA SER A 76 3.15 -2.30 19.83
C SER A 76 4.00 -1.08 19.48
N LEU A 77 4.96 -0.75 20.34
CA LEU A 77 5.90 0.33 20.12
C LEU A 77 7.14 -0.22 19.39
N ILE A 78 7.45 0.32 18.22
CA ILE A 78 8.57 -0.10 17.38
C ILE A 78 9.54 1.08 17.23
N LEU A 79 10.75 0.90 17.74
CA LEU A 79 11.81 1.92 17.66
C LEU A 79 12.72 1.64 16.47
N HIS A 80 12.88 2.65 15.61
CA HIS A 80 13.81 2.62 14.48
C HIS A 80 15.03 3.45 14.82
N ALA A 81 16.20 2.81 14.84
CA ALA A 81 17.48 3.48 15.01
C ALA A 81 18.17 3.67 13.66
N VAL A 82 18.79 4.83 13.45
CA VAL A 82 19.66 5.06 12.29
C VAL A 82 20.98 4.33 12.52
N THR A 83 21.33 3.44 11.58
CA THR A 83 22.65 2.80 11.59
C THR A 83 23.69 3.68 10.88
N LYS A 84 24.97 3.50 11.23
CA LYS A 84 26.10 4.08 10.48
C LYS A 84 25.98 3.66 9.00
N GLY A 85 25.57 4.60 8.14
CA GLY A 85 25.23 4.35 6.73
C GLY A 85 23.84 4.82 6.31
N GLY A 86 23.08 5.48 7.19
CA GLY A 86 21.78 6.09 6.85
C GLY A 86 20.64 5.10 6.63
N LYS A 87 20.90 3.80 6.82
CA LYS A 87 19.86 2.76 6.79
C LYS A 87 19.18 2.69 8.16
N TRP A 88 17.86 2.73 8.15
CA TRP A 88 17.05 2.43 9.33
C TRP A 88 17.14 0.94 9.60
N LYS A 89 17.58 0.57 10.80
CA LYS A 89 17.45 -0.80 11.27
C LYS A 89 16.41 -0.77 12.37
N SER A 90 15.31 -1.50 12.16
CA SER A 90 14.33 -1.74 13.21
C SER A 90 15.05 -2.49 14.33
N GLN A 91 15.48 -1.77 15.36
CA GLN A 91 15.87 -2.39 16.60
C GLN A 91 14.56 -2.72 17.29
N ALA A 92 13.95 -3.83 16.89
CA ALA A 92 12.78 -4.41 17.52
C ALA A 92 13.18 -4.90 18.92
N SER A 93 13.55 -3.96 19.79
CA SER A 93 13.44 -4.13 21.21
C SER A 93 11.94 -4.29 21.45
N HIS A 94 11.52 -5.48 21.89
CA HIS A 94 10.14 -5.76 22.23
C HIS A 94 9.77 -4.88 23.42
N LEU A 95 9.32 -3.66 23.13
CA LEU A 95 8.77 -2.74 24.12
C LEU A 95 7.43 -3.31 24.61
N PRO A 96 6.99 -2.97 25.83
CA PRO A 96 5.75 -3.48 26.39
C PRO A 96 4.57 -3.18 25.45
N THR A 97 3.75 -4.20 25.17
CA THR A 97 2.49 -4.00 24.45
C THR A 97 1.49 -3.30 25.36
N VAL A 98 0.95 -2.18 24.91
CA VAL A 98 -0.12 -1.45 25.62
C VAL A 98 -1.46 -2.08 25.24
N ASN A 99 -2.29 -2.39 26.25
CA ASN A 99 -3.62 -2.94 26.05
C ASN A 99 -4.66 -1.95 26.58
N LEU A 100 -5.52 -1.42 25.70
CA LEU A 100 -6.61 -0.51 26.07
C LEU A 100 -7.96 -1.13 25.67
N THR A 101 -9.02 -0.74 26.37
CA THR A 101 -10.41 -1.07 25.99
C THR A 101 -11.15 0.25 25.82
N ILE A 102 -11.53 0.57 24.59
CA ILE A 102 -12.06 1.89 24.23
C ILE A 102 -13.43 1.74 23.56
N SER A 103 -14.31 2.73 23.78
CA SER A 103 -15.60 2.81 23.09
C SER A 103 -15.41 3.00 21.58
N PRO A 104 -16.17 2.30 20.71
CA PRO A 104 -16.17 2.54 19.27
C PRO A 104 -16.59 3.97 18.87
N ALA A 105 -17.28 4.68 19.76
CA ALA A 105 -17.67 6.08 19.53
C ALA A 105 -16.53 7.07 19.80
N GLU A 106 -15.44 6.63 20.44
CA GLU A 106 -14.32 7.51 20.79
C GLU A 106 -13.67 8.10 19.53
N PRO A 107 -13.46 9.43 19.45
CA PRO A 107 -12.74 10.05 18.36
C PRO A 107 -11.30 9.51 18.27
N MET A 108 -10.84 9.22 17.05
CA MET A 108 -9.50 8.67 16.82
C MET A 108 -8.38 9.55 17.34
N ASN A 109 -8.56 10.87 17.35
CA ASN A 109 -7.60 11.79 17.95
C ASN A 109 -7.38 11.48 19.45
N THR A 110 -8.46 11.33 20.21
CA THR A 110 -8.38 10.98 21.63
C THR A 110 -7.74 9.62 21.84
N VAL A 111 -8.06 8.65 20.98
CA VAL A 111 -7.44 7.31 21.00
C VAL A 111 -5.93 7.40 20.79
N ILE A 112 -5.49 8.15 19.78
CA ILE A 112 -4.08 8.34 19.44
C ILE A 112 -3.33 9.03 20.59
N ASP A 113 -3.89 10.10 21.16
CA ASP A 113 -3.24 10.82 22.27
C ASP A 113 -3.11 9.94 23.51
N THR A 114 -4.16 9.17 23.80
CA THR A 114 -4.14 8.21 24.91
C THR A 114 -3.06 7.15 24.67
N LEU A 115 -2.99 6.58 23.47
CA LEU A 115 -1.97 5.59 23.12
C LEU A 115 -0.54 6.14 23.22
N LEU A 116 -0.30 7.34 22.70
CA LEU A 116 1.01 7.99 22.77
C LEU A 116 1.43 8.24 24.23
N ALA A 117 0.53 8.74 25.06
CA ALA A 117 0.80 8.95 26.49
C ALA A 117 1.14 7.64 27.22
N TYR A 118 0.40 6.55 26.94
CA TYR A 118 0.69 5.23 27.51
C TYR A 118 2.01 4.66 27.01
N CYS A 119 2.32 4.80 25.73
CA CYS A 119 3.58 4.36 25.15
C CYS A 119 4.77 5.14 25.71
N GLU A 120 4.62 6.45 25.88
CA GLU A 120 5.64 7.32 26.49
C GLU A 120 5.92 6.90 27.94
N SER A 121 4.87 6.68 28.75
CA SER A 121 5.02 6.18 30.12
C SER A 121 5.70 4.83 30.15
N SER A 122 5.26 3.89 29.30
CA SER A 122 5.81 2.53 29.23
C SER A 122 7.28 2.52 28.79
N TYR A 123 7.65 3.43 27.90
CA TYR A 123 9.03 3.61 27.45
C TYR A 123 9.92 4.19 28.56
N ASN A 124 9.43 5.18 29.32
CA ASN A 124 10.18 5.73 30.47
C ASN A 124 10.43 4.65 31.53
N ASP A 125 9.42 3.85 31.86
CA ASP A 125 9.56 2.72 32.79
C ASP A 125 10.57 1.69 32.29
N PHE A 126 10.60 1.44 30.98
CA PHE A 126 11.57 0.55 30.36
C PHE A 126 13.00 1.10 30.45
N LEU A 127 13.21 2.40 30.20
CA LEU A 127 14.52 3.04 30.35
C LEU A 127 15.02 3.01 31.80
N LEU A 128 14.14 3.26 32.77
CA LEU A 128 14.47 3.17 34.19
C LEU A 128 14.94 1.76 34.58
N LYS A 129 14.27 0.71 34.07
CA LYS A 129 14.66 -0.69 34.31
C LYS A 129 16.01 -1.06 33.71
N LEU A 130 16.38 -0.47 32.58
CA LEU A 130 17.67 -0.72 31.93
C LEU A 130 18.82 0.09 32.54
N ASN A 131 18.54 1.09 33.38
CA ASN A 131 19.53 2.03 33.90
C ASN A 131 20.36 2.70 32.79
N VAL A 132 19.71 3.00 31.66
CA VAL A 132 20.34 3.61 30.47
C VAL A 132 19.87 5.05 30.32
N THR A 133 20.82 5.98 30.30
CA THR A 133 20.59 7.40 29.97
C THR A 133 20.58 7.61 28.45
N LYS A 134 19.58 7.04 27.78
CA LYS A 134 19.34 7.31 26.36
C LYS A 134 18.52 8.59 26.20
N LYS A 135 18.78 9.35 25.14
CA LYS A 135 17.92 10.47 24.73
C LYS A 135 16.50 9.93 24.51
N LYS A 136 15.53 10.54 25.17
CA LYS A 136 14.13 10.17 25.02
C LYS A 136 13.67 10.51 23.60
N PRO A 137 13.09 9.56 22.85
CA PRO A 137 12.52 9.88 21.54
C PRO A 137 11.27 10.74 21.72
N SER A 138 10.92 11.50 20.67
CA SER A 138 9.70 12.30 20.68
C SER A 138 8.47 11.41 20.50
N PHE A 139 7.45 11.65 21.32
CA PHE A 139 6.13 11.04 21.17
C PHE A 139 5.10 12.05 20.61
N ALA A 140 5.58 13.18 20.07
CA ALA A 140 4.70 14.13 19.40
C ALA A 140 4.09 13.49 18.14
N ARG A 141 2.82 13.79 17.84
CA ARG A 141 2.11 13.21 16.69
C ARG A 141 2.83 13.39 15.35
N SER A 142 3.58 14.48 15.19
CA SER A 142 4.35 14.77 13.97
C SER A 142 5.52 13.81 13.75
N ASP A 143 5.99 13.17 14.81
CA ASP A 143 7.24 12.41 14.85
C ASP A 143 6.99 10.89 14.91
N VAL A 144 5.72 10.49 14.86
CA VAL A 144 5.28 9.11 15.05
C VAL A 144 4.42 8.67 13.87
N THR A 145 4.67 7.45 13.40
CA THR A 145 3.89 6.84 12.31
C THR A 145 3.03 5.71 12.84
N PHE A 146 1.79 5.59 12.34
CA PHE A 146 0.84 4.59 12.80
C PHE A 146 0.57 3.56 11.71
N GLY A 147 0.79 2.29 12.06
CA GLY A 147 0.41 1.13 11.26
C GLY A 147 -0.70 0.33 11.95
N VAL A 148 -1.46 -0.42 11.17
CA VAL A 148 -2.43 -1.41 11.66
C VAL A 148 -1.98 -2.76 11.14
N SER A 149 -1.94 -3.82 11.98
CA SER A 149 -1.58 -5.16 11.51
C SER A 149 -2.75 -6.13 11.45
N THR A 150 -2.63 -7.04 10.48
CA THR A 150 -3.50 -8.20 10.30
C THR A 150 -3.12 -9.31 11.28
N GLY A 151 -3.34 -9.09 12.58
CA GLY A 151 -3.10 -10.08 13.65
C GLY A 151 -1.64 -10.22 14.11
N LYS A 152 -1.28 -11.40 14.64
CA LYS A 152 0.05 -11.71 15.24
C LYS A 152 1.22 -11.73 14.24
N GLY A 153 0.98 -11.33 12.99
CA GLY A 153 1.97 -11.29 11.91
C GLY A 153 2.72 -9.96 11.83
N LYS A 154 3.76 -9.93 11.00
CA LYS A 154 4.55 -8.72 10.71
C LYS A 154 3.63 -7.56 10.30
N PRO A 155 3.94 -6.31 10.70
CA PRO A 155 3.22 -5.15 10.21
C PRO A 155 3.23 -5.18 8.68
N ASP A 156 2.07 -4.98 8.05
CA ASP A 156 2.00 -4.83 6.60
C ASP A 156 2.82 -3.58 6.25
N SER A 157 3.91 -3.77 5.49
CA SER A 157 4.90 -2.72 5.19
C SER A 157 4.28 -1.53 4.44
N ASN A 158 3.08 -1.74 3.88
CA ASN A 158 2.40 -0.76 3.04
C ASN A 158 1.38 0.10 3.79
N PHE A 159 1.31 0.00 5.13
CA PHE A 159 0.35 0.76 5.92
C PHE A 159 0.98 1.93 6.67
N SER A 160 1.27 3.01 5.93
CA SER A 160 1.37 4.35 6.51
C SER A 160 0.01 5.03 6.37
N THR A 161 -0.80 4.97 7.44
CA THR A 161 -1.99 5.82 7.47
C THR A 161 -1.51 7.22 7.77
N ASP A 162 -1.66 8.13 6.81
CA ASP A 162 -1.55 9.56 7.08
C ASP A 162 -2.48 9.88 8.26
N ILE A 163 -1.89 10.29 9.38
CA ILE A 163 -2.61 10.50 10.64
C ILE A 163 -3.75 11.51 10.44
N THR A 164 -3.60 12.43 9.48
CA THR A 164 -4.61 13.44 9.14
C THR A 164 -5.90 12.79 8.63
N SER A 165 -5.81 11.68 7.91
CA SER A 165 -6.97 10.93 7.41
C SER A 165 -7.80 10.28 8.54
N LEU A 166 -7.23 10.12 9.73
CA LEU A 166 -7.89 9.53 10.89
C LEU A 166 -8.57 10.58 11.79
N GLN A 167 -8.18 11.86 11.71
CA GLN A 167 -8.52 12.88 12.71
C GLN A 167 -10.03 13.10 12.90
N ASN A 168 -10.84 12.92 11.85
CA ASN A 168 -12.27 13.20 11.87
C ASN A 168 -13.14 11.95 11.98
N ARG A 169 -12.57 10.84 12.44
CA ARG A 169 -13.24 9.53 12.48
C ARG A 169 -13.32 8.99 13.90
N SER A 170 -14.34 8.19 14.18
CA SER A 170 -14.39 7.39 15.40
C SER A 170 -13.60 6.09 15.27
N LEU A 171 -13.20 5.51 16.39
CA LEU A 171 -12.53 4.21 16.44
C LEU A 171 -13.34 3.11 15.72
N GLY A 172 -14.65 3.09 15.93
CA GLY A 172 -15.56 2.15 15.28
C GLY A 172 -15.64 2.33 13.77
N GLN A 173 -15.57 3.57 13.26
CA GLN A 173 -15.53 3.83 11.82
C GLN A 173 -14.23 3.35 11.19
N VAL A 174 -13.09 3.55 11.86
CA VAL A 174 -11.79 3.03 11.38
C VAL A 174 -11.78 1.51 11.42
N TYR A 175 -12.14 0.93 12.56
CA TYR A 175 -12.22 -0.52 12.74
C TYR A 175 -13.16 -1.19 11.71
N GLY A 176 -14.33 -0.60 11.46
CA GLY A 176 -15.29 -1.10 10.48
C GLY A 176 -14.82 -0.98 9.03
N GLU A 177 -14.00 0.02 8.68
CA GLU A 177 -13.37 0.09 7.37
C GLU A 177 -12.28 -0.96 7.21
N GLU A 178 -11.38 -1.07 8.19
CA GLU A 178 -10.30 -2.07 8.17
C GLU A 178 -10.85 -3.50 8.13
N LYS A 179 -11.92 -3.78 8.88
CA LYS A 179 -12.69 -5.02 8.75
C LYS A 179 -13.21 -5.27 7.33
N ARG A 180 -13.75 -4.25 6.64
CA ARG A 180 -14.24 -4.36 5.25
C ARG A 180 -13.11 -4.58 4.25
N ARG A 181 -11.95 -3.98 4.50
CA ARG A 181 -10.71 -4.19 3.72
C ARG A 181 -10.06 -5.55 3.96
N GLN A 182 -10.59 -6.33 4.91
CA GLN A 182 -10.04 -7.62 5.34
C GLN A 182 -8.61 -7.49 5.90
N THR A 183 -8.26 -6.32 6.45
CA THR A 183 -6.97 -6.09 7.11
C THR A 183 -6.98 -6.53 8.58
N ILE A 184 -8.14 -6.92 9.13
CA ILE A 184 -8.24 -7.50 10.47
C ILE A 184 -8.58 -8.97 10.31
N CYS A 185 -7.78 -9.86 10.92
CA CYS A 185 -8.05 -11.29 10.82
C CYS A 185 -9.39 -11.67 11.47
N GLU A 186 -9.99 -12.78 11.07
CA GLU A 186 -11.29 -13.20 11.62
C GLU A 186 -11.25 -13.42 13.13
N THR A 187 -10.14 -13.94 13.66
CA THR A 187 -9.98 -14.18 15.11
C THR A 187 -10.00 -12.86 15.88
N ASP A 188 -9.31 -11.83 15.41
CA ASP A 188 -9.32 -10.51 16.03
C ASP A 188 -10.68 -9.82 15.87
N THR A 189 -11.32 -10.00 14.71
CA THR A 189 -12.69 -9.54 14.46
C THR A 189 -13.69 -10.16 15.44
N ARG A 190 -13.60 -11.47 15.70
CA ARG A 190 -14.47 -12.17 16.67
C ARG A 190 -14.22 -11.72 18.10
N ASN A 191 -13.00 -11.28 18.42
CA ASN A 191 -12.59 -10.85 19.75
C ASN A 191 -12.63 -9.33 19.95
N ASN A 192 -13.08 -8.57 18.95
CA ASN A 192 -13.02 -7.10 18.91
C ASN A 192 -11.62 -6.56 19.25
N ILE A 193 -10.57 -7.20 18.76
CA ILE A 193 -9.18 -6.78 18.93
C ILE A 193 -8.75 -5.97 17.72
N PHE A 194 -8.07 -4.86 17.97
CA PHE A 194 -7.50 -4.00 16.95
C PHE A 194 -6.02 -3.72 17.26
N HIS A 195 -5.13 -4.21 16.40
CA HIS A 195 -3.68 -4.12 16.60
C HIS A 195 -3.13 -2.84 15.97
N PHE A 196 -2.54 -1.97 16.78
CA PHE A 196 -1.83 -0.78 16.35
C PHE A 196 -0.32 -0.98 16.47
N HIS A 197 0.42 -0.47 15.50
CA HIS A 197 1.87 -0.35 15.54
C HIS A 197 2.22 1.13 15.56
N ILE A 198 3.00 1.52 16.55
CA ILE A 198 3.44 2.90 16.76
C ILE A 198 4.93 2.90 16.46
N HIS A 199 5.27 3.45 15.30
CA HIS A 199 6.65 3.54 14.83
C HIS A 199 7.25 4.87 15.24
N ILE A 200 8.34 4.80 16.00
CA ILE A 200 9.10 5.97 16.44
C ILE A 200 10.49 5.91 15.84
N TYR A 201 10.89 7.01 15.21
CA TYR A 201 12.19 7.15 14.59
C TYR A 201 13.07 7.98 15.51
N GLU A 202 14.21 7.41 15.94
CA GLU A 202 15.17 8.19 16.72
C GLU A 202 15.74 9.29 15.82
N SER A 203 15.49 10.56 16.18
CA SER A 203 16.17 11.69 15.55
C SER A 203 17.67 11.51 15.73
N THR A 204 18.41 11.38 14.63
CA THR A 204 19.87 11.53 14.65
C THR A 204 20.16 12.89 15.24
N SER A 205 20.93 12.97 16.34
CA SER A 205 21.44 14.27 16.77
C SER A 205 22.29 14.84 15.63
N GLU A 206 22.16 16.14 15.38
CA GLU A 206 22.94 16.88 14.38
C GLU A 206 24.46 16.74 14.60
N GLU A 207 24.90 16.29 15.79
CA GLU A 207 26.31 16.07 16.14
C GLU A 207 27.05 15.03 15.27
N LEU A 208 26.35 14.15 14.54
CA LEU A 208 27.02 13.17 13.66
C LEU A 208 27.25 13.65 12.22
N LEU A 209 26.85 14.87 11.87
CA LEU A 209 26.99 15.42 10.51
C LEU A 209 28.10 16.47 10.35
N GLU A 210 28.87 16.81 11.39
CA GLU A 210 29.92 17.84 11.30
C GLU A 210 31.34 17.35 10.94
N GLU A 211 31.58 16.04 10.79
CA GLU A 211 32.90 15.55 10.34
C GLU A 211 32.92 15.24 8.82
N GLU A 212 33.11 16.27 7.99
CA GLU A 212 33.62 16.07 6.62
C GLU A 212 35.15 15.83 6.65
N PRO A 213 35.68 14.80 5.98
CA PRO A 213 37.12 14.66 5.82
C PRO A 213 37.63 15.58 4.70
N GLU A 214 38.39 16.61 5.07
CA GLU A 214 39.31 17.33 4.18
C GLU A 214 40.33 16.35 3.59
N TYR A 215 40.07 15.74 2.43
CA TYR A 215 41.13 15.13 1.63
C TYR A 215 40.78 15.01 0.15
N ILE A 216 41.79 15.28 -0.68
CA ILE A 216 41.86 15.19 -2.16
C ILE A 216 41.52 16.50 -2.91
N SER A 217 42.42 17.46 -2.79
CA SER A 217 42.71 18.45 -3.84
C SER A 217 44.22 18.71 -3.88
N ARG A 218 44.98 17.72 -4.36
CA ARG A 218 46.35 17.91 -4.86
C ARG A 218 46.56 16.98 -6.04
N VAL A 219 46.54 17.54 -7.25
CA VAL A 219 47.53 17.32 -8.34
C VAL A 219 47.01 18.00 -9.61
N SER A 220 47.92 18.77 -10.22
CA SER A 220 47.90 19.30 -11.60
C SER A 220 47.09 20.57 -11.86
N SER A 221 47.77 21.73 -11.94
CA SER A 221 48.52 22.15 -13.14
C SER A 221 49.23 23.48 -12.92
N ARG A 222 50.57 23.48 -13.03
CA ARG A 222 51.38 24.67 -13.33
C ARG A 222 51.35 24.86 -14.84
N ILE A 223 50.76 25.95 -15.33
CA ILE A 223 51.15 26.60 -16.60
C ILE A 223 51.09 28.12 -16.38
N THR A 224 52.07 28.78 -16.98
CA THR A 224 52.65 30.10 -16.77
C THR A 224 51.79 31.30 -17.16
N HIS A 225 52.10 32.43 -16.53
CA HIS A 225 51.71 33.80 -16.87
C HIS A 225 51.79 34.14 -18.36
N SER A 226 50.77 34.81 -18.88
CA SER A 226 50.95 35.90 -19.85
C SER A 226 49.77 36.87 -19.77
N SER A 227 50.10 38.14 -19.58
CA SER A 227 49.25 39.31 -19.46
C SER A 227 48.92 39.91 -20.83
N SER A 228 47.66 40.29 -21.09
CA SER A 228 47.32 41.56 -21.77
C SER A 228 45.80 41.80 -21.88
N HIS A 229 45.39 42.94 -21.34
CA HIS A 229 44.47 43.95 -21.87
C HIS A 229 43.12 43.61 -22.55
N MET A 230 42.11 44.31 -22.00
CA MET A 230 41.12 45.17 -22.70
C MET A 230 39.76 44.59 -23.14
N LEU A 231 38.73 45.27 -22.58
CA LEU A 231 37.43 45.67 -23.13
C LEU A 231 36.17 44.98 -22.60
N SER A 232 35.67 45.60 -21.53
CA SER A 232 34.27 45.95 -21.27
C SER A 232 33.34 45.92 -22.48
N THR A 233 32.24 45.18 -22.38
CA THR A 233 30.93 45.65 -22.88
C THR A 233 29.80 45.09 -22.03
N LYS A 234 29.29 45.92 -21.13
CA LYS A 234 27.99 45.73 -20.47
C LYS A 234 26.89 45.98 -21.50
N ARG A 235 26.07 44.97 -21.83
CA ARG A 235 24.75 45.19 -22.42
C ARG A 235 23.69 45.05 -21.33
N LYS A 236 23.02 46.17 -21.05
CA LYS A 236 21.74 46.23 -20.33
C LYS A 236 20.68 45.54 -21.20
N LEU A 237 20.00 44.54 -20.64
CA LEU A 237 18.64 44.19 -21.03
C LEU A 237 17.72 44.86 -20.00
N SER A 238 17.03 45.91 -20.42
CA SER A 238 15.77 46.35 -19.83
C SER A 238 14.70 46.26 -20.90
N ASP A 239 13.47 46.02 -20.45
CA ASP A 239 12.22 46.29 -21.16
C ASP A 239 11.67 45.17 -22.07
N ILE A 240 11.05 44.17 -21.43
CA ILE A 240 9.83 43.55 -21.97
C ILE A 240 8.77 43.55 -20.86
N GLU A 241 7.81 44.46 -21.01
CA GLU A 241 6.62 44.57 -20.19
C GLU A 241 5.61 43.45 -20.51
N LYS A 242 5.20 42.76 -19.45
CA LYS A 242 3.82 42.44 -19.06
C LYS A 242 2.78 42.32 -20.18
N THR A 243 2.50 41.08 -20.58
CA THR A 243 1.13 40.65 -20.84
C THR A 243 0.81 39.50 -19.88
N GLY A 244 -0.05 39.79 -18.90
CA GLY A 244 -0.54 38.81 -17.95
C GLY A 244 -1.50 37.86 -18.65
N ASN A 245 -1.04 36.65 -18.91
CA ASN A 245 -1.91 35.48 -19.00
C ASN A 245 -1.65 34.65 -17.75
N ASP A 246 -2.69 34.52 -16.94
CA ASP A 246 -2.76 33.70 -15.73
C ASP A 246 -2.81 32.21 -16.12
N SER A 247 -1.78 31.75 -16.84
CA SER A 247 -1.54 30.32 -17.01
C SER A 247 -0.84 29.84 -15.75
N GLY A 248 -1.62 29.38 -14.77
CA GLY A 248 -1.08 28.74 -13.57
C GLY A 248 0.02 27.76 -13.98
N GLU A 249 1.25 28.06 -13.59
CA GLU A 249 2.42 27.25 -13.89
C GLU A 249 2.14 25.86 -13.35
N TYR A 250 2.28 24.83 -14.20
CA TYR A 250 2.13 23.45 -13.77
C TYR A 250 3.22 23.15 -12.74
N THR A 251 2.88 23.26 -11.47
CA THR A 251 3.69 22.75 -10.38
C THR A 251 3.34 21.29 -10.26
N SER A 252 4.12 20.42 -10.91
CA SER A 252 4.17 19.04 -10.43
C SER A 252 4.43 19.11 -8.93
N ARG A 253 3.58 18.45 -8.12
CA ARG A 253 3.82 18.32 -6.66
C ARG A 253 5.14 17.59 -6.38
N TYR A 254 5.82 17.12 -7.44
CA TYR A 254 7.04 16.37 -7.46
C TYR A 254 8.23 17.13 -8.08
N CYS A 255 8.20 18.47 -8.19
CA CYS A 255 9.37 19.23 -8.67
C CYS A 255 10.24 19.81 -7.53
N PRO A 256 11.12 19.03 -6.86
CA PRO A 256 12.21 19.60 -6.07
C PRO A 256 13.32 20.02 -7.03
N ARG A 257 13.65 21.32 -7.01
CA ARG A 257 14.82 21.85 -7.69
C ARG A 257 16.07 21.05 -7.30
N ALA A 258 16.72 20.49 -8.32
CA ALA A 258 18.15 20.16 -8.39
C ALA A 258 18.78 19.46 -7.17
N LYS A 259 18.83 18.13 -7.22
CA LYS A 259 20.02 17.26 -6.98
C LYS A 259 19.62 15.84 -7.38
N LYS A 260 20.54 15.09 -8.02
CA LYS A 260 20.37 13.69 -8.42
C LYS A 260 19.89 12.85 -7.22
N HIS A 261 18.58 12.65 -7.09
CA HIS A 261 18.01 11.72 -6.13
C HIS A 261 16.98 10.85 -6.84
N LYS A 262 17.09 9.55 -6.56
CA LYS A 262 16.26 8.45 -7.08
C LYS A 262 14.80 8.88 -7.22
N LEU A 263 14.23 8.66 -8.41
CA LEU A 263 12.78 8.65 -8.60
C LEU A 263 12.10 7.86 -7.48
N LYS A 264 11.06 8.43 -6.86
CA LYS A 264 10.15 7.75 -5.94
C LYS A 264 9.06 7.05 -6.77
N TYR A 265 9.43 5.91 -7.33
CA TYR A 265 8.59 5.13 -8.24
C TYR A 265 7.25 4.70 -7.63
N GLU A 266 7.15 4.69 -6.28
CA GLU A 266 5.95 4.32 -5.54
C GLU A 266 4.75 5.24 -5.85
N ALA A 267 5.03 6.49 -6.26
CA ALA A 267 4.03 7.48 -6.68
C ALA A 267 3.35 7.14 -8.03
N TYR A 268 3.98 6.29 -8.83
CA TYR A 268 3.43 5.76 -10.08
C TYR A 268 2.86 4.36 -9.92
N SER A 269 2.58 3.86 -8.71
CA SER A 269 2.02 2.50 -8.57
C SER A 269 0.64 2.40 -9.24
N PHE A 270 0.60 1.92 -10.48
CA PHE A 270 -0.64 1.67 -11.25
C PHE A 270 -1.41 0.46 -10.69
N MET A 271 -0.87 -0.24 -9.69
CA MET A 271 -1.19 -1.64 -9.46
C MET A 271 -1.35 -1.93 -7.98
N ARG A 272 -2.58 -2.22 -7.59
CA ARG A 272 -2.85 -3.08 -6.44
C ARG A 272 -3.34 -4.41 -7.00
N LYS A 273 -2.52 -5.47 -6.88
CA LYS A 273 -2.85 -6.92 -7.06
C LYS A 273 -2.32 -7.63 -8.33
N THR A 274 -1.05 -7.48 -8.72
CA THR A 274 -0.39 -8.56 -9.48
C THR A 274 0.31 -9.49 -8.49
N VAL A 275 0.15 -10.80 -8.66
CA VAL A 275 0.70 -11.80 -7.74
C VAL A 275 1.52 -12.81 -8.53
N TRP A 276 2.72 -13.10 -8.04
CA TRP A 276 3.53 -14.21 -8.51
C TRP A 276 2.98 -15.52 -7.95
N LEU A 277 2.72 -16.49 -8.82
CA LEU A 277 2.23 -17.80 -8.41
C LEU A 277 3.16 -18.91 -8.86
N GLU A 278 3.59 -19.72 -7.89
CA GLU A 278 4.22 -21.00 -8.13
C GLU A 278 3.11 -22.06 -8.28
N SER A 279 3.18 -22.86 -9.35
CA SER A 279 2.22 -23.94 -9.67
C SER A 279 1.88 -24.87 -8.50
N GLY A 280 2.82 -25.11 -7.58
CA GLY A 280 2.61 -25.95 -6.39
C GLY A 280 1.57 -25.44 -5.38
N LYS A 281 1.13 -24.18 -5.48
CA LYS A 281 0.14 -23.56 -4.58
C LYS A 281 -1.28 -23.50 -5.17
N MET A 282 -1.47 -23.93 -6.41
CA MET A 282 -2.78 -23.89 -7.07
C MET A 282 -3.58 -25.18 -6.77
N SER A 283 -4.84 -25.02 -6.36
CA SER A 283 -5.73 -26.17 -6.11
C SER A 283 -5.90 -26.99 -7.40
N LYS A 284 -5.99 -28.32 -7.33
CA LYS A 284 -6.12 -29.21 -8.51
C LYS A 284 -7.34 -28.92 -9.41
N GLU A 285 -8.29 -28.09 -8.98
CA GLU A 285 -9.55 -27.78 -9.68
C GLU A 285 -9.40 -26.81 -10.86
N TRP A 286 -8.29 -26.07 -10.96
CA TRP A 286 -8.00 -25.14 -12.07
C TRP A 286 -7.86 -25.77 -13.46
N HIS A 287 -7.64 -27.09 -13.54
CA HIS A 287 -7.45 -27.79 -14.81
C HIS A 287 -8.74 -28.31 -15.44
N GLN A 288 -9.91 -28.09 -14.84
CA GLN A 288 -11.14 -28.61 -15.45
C GLN A 288 -11.39 -27.87 -16.77
N PRO A 289 -11.33 -28.56 -17.93
CA PRO A 289 -11.67 -27.96 -19.20
C PRO A 289 -13.07 -27.36 -19.08
N SER A 290 -13.26 -26.12 -19.51
CA SER A 290 -14.61 -25.62 -19.72
C SER A 290 -15.34 -26.60 -20.64
N LYS A 291 -16.67 -26.72 -20.50
CA LYS A 291 -17.48 -27.61 -21.35
C LYS A 291 -17.32 -27.33 -22.86
N GLU A 292 -16.72 -26.21 -23.23
CA GLU A 292 -16.45 -25.77 -24.59
C GLU A 292 -15.04 -26.14 -25.11
N GLY A 293 -14.24 -26.88 -24.33
CA GLY A 293 -13.00 -27.51 -24.82
C GLY A 293 -11.77 -26.61 -24.91
N ASN A 294 -11.85 -25.35 -24.45
CA ASN A 294 -10.75 -24.39 -24.58
C ASN A 294 -9.77 -24.36 -23.39
N ASN A 295 -9.79 -25.31 -22.44
CA ASN A 295 -8.84 -25.40 -21.31
C ASN A 295 -8.54 -24.05 -20.60
N GLY A 296 -9.51 -23.14 -20.55
CA GLY A 296 -9.32 -21.79 -20.00
C GLY A 296 -8.48 -20.84 -20.86
N PHE A 297 -8.02 -21.20 -22.05
CA PHE A 297 -7.30 -20.28 -22.94
C PHE A 297 -8.18 -19.05 -23.29
N ILE A 298 -7.70 -17.86 -22.92
CA ILE A 298 -8.38 -16.58 -23.18
C ILE A 298 -7.90 -16.01 -24.52
N GLY A 299 -6.59 -16.07 -24.76
CA GLY A 299 -6.00 -15.46 -25.94
C GLY A 299 -4.48 -15.52 -25.93
N SER A 300 -3.88 -14.91 -26.94
CA SER A 300 -2.42 -14.86 -27.02
C SER A 300 -1.93 -13.56 -27.64
N GLY A 301 -0.91 -12.97 -27.03
CA GLY A 301 -0.15 -11.86 -27.60
C GLY A 301 1.01 -12.35 -28.46
N LEU A 302 1.92 -11.46 -28.85
CA LEU A 302 3.11 -11.82 -29.62
C LEU A 302 3.96 -12.88 -28.90
N ASN A 303 4.19 -12.68 -27.61
CA ASN A 303 5.12 -13.49 -26.82
C ASN A 303 4.47 -14.18 -25.62
N LYS A 304 3.15 -14.12 -25.47
CA LYS A 304 2.46 -14.67 -24.29
C LYS A 304 1.21 -15.42 -24.69
N ASN A 305 0.92 -16.53 -24.01
CA ASN A 305 -0.43 -17.08 -23.96
C ASN A 305 -1.07 -16.64 -22.64
N VAL A 306 -2.38 -16.44 -22.65
CA VAL A 306 -3.14 -16.05 -21.47
C VAL A 306 -4.25 -17.05 -21.24
N PHE A 307 -4.35 -17.54 -20.01
CA PHE A 307 -5.34 -18.50 -19.57
C PHE A 307 -6.17 -17.93 -18.42
N GLN A 308 -7.40 -18.38 -18.28
CA GLN A 308 -8.26 -18.13 -17.14
C GLN A 308 -7.92 -19.15 -16.07
N GLY A 309 -7.61 -18.65 -14.87
CA GLY A 309 -7.47 -19.44 -13.66
C GLY A 309 -8.40 -18.93 -12.56
N HIS A 310 -8.56 -19.74 -11.52
CA HIS A 310 -9.36 -19.39 -10.35
C HIS A 310 -8.51 -19.53 -9.09
N ILE A 311 -8.54 -18.51 -8.22
CA ILE A 311 -7.90 -18.56 -6.90
C ILE A 311 -8.95 -18.15 -5.87
N GLY A 312 -9.46 -19.14 -5.14
CA GLY A 312 -10.65 -18.95 -4.31
C GLY A 312 -11.86 -18.60 -5.18
N ILE A 313 -12.48 -17.45 -4.91
CA ILE A 313 -13.67 -16.95 -5.64
C ILE A 313 -13.35 -15.92 -6.72
N ILE A 314 -12.07 -15.65 -6.96
CA ILE A 314 -11.62 -14.60 -7.88
C ILE A 314 -11.04 -15.26 -9.14
N ASP A 315 -11.46 -14.76 -10.29
CA ASP A 315 -10.93 -15.15 -11.59
C ASP A 315 -9.65 -14.36 -11.88
N TYR A 316 -8.66 -15.03 -12.45
CA TYR A 316 -7.36 -14.47 -12.82
C TYR A 316 -7.06 -14.75 -14.29
N ALA A 317 -6.42 -13.79 -14.94
CA ALA A 317 -5.68 -14.00 -16.17
C ALA A 317 -4.25 -14.43 -15.81
N LEU A 318 -3.87 -15.62 -16.23
CA LEU A 318 -2.57 -16.24 -16.05
C LEU A 318 -1.79 -16.13 -17.36
N ALA A 319 -0.75 -15.31 -17.38
CA ALA A 319 0.11 -15.15 -18.55
C ALA A 319 1.34 -16.06 -18.44
N GLU A 320 1.62 -16.79 -19.52
CA GLU A 320 2.83 -17.59 -19.73
C GLU A 320 3.57 -17.08 -20.96
N TYR A 321 4.91 -17.16 -20.98
CA TYR A 321 5.68 -16.78 -22.16
C TYR A 321 5.59 -17.87 -23.24
N LYS A 322 5.44 -17.45 -24.51
CA LYS A 322 5.43 -18.35 -25.66
C LYS A 322 6.85 -18.80 -25.97
N THR A 323 7.03 -20.09 -26.21
CA THR A 323 8.20 -20.58 -26.94
C THR A 323 8.15 -20.04 -28.36
N VAL A 324 9.12 -19.21 -28.77
CA VAL A 324 9.33 -18.91 -30.19
C VAL A 324 9.73 -20.23 -30.86
N ALA A 325 9.10 -20.58 -31.99
CA ALA A 325 9.12 -21.91 -32.60
C ALA A 325 10.53 -22.50 -32.88
N THR A 326 11.58 -21.69 -32.82
CA THR A 326 12.97 -22.11 -33.03
C THR A 326 13.72 -22.50 -31.76
N TYR A 327 13.24 -22.14 -30.56
CA TYR A 327 13.91 -22.44 -29.29
C TYR A 327 12.91 -22.77 -28.18
N SER A 328 13.08 -23.94 -27.55
CA SER A 328 12.41 -24.24 -26.28
C SER A 328 13.03 -23.38 -25.19
N ILE A 329 12.31 -22.36 -24.74
CA ILE A 329 12.68 -21.54 -23.58
C ILE A 329 12.59 -22.42 -22.32
N SER A 330 13.65 -22.42 -21.51
CA SER A 330 13.68 -23.18 -20.25
C SER A 330 12.70 -22.61 -19.22
N ASN A 331 12.30 -23.40 -18.21
CA ASN A 331 11.49 -22.86 -17.11
C ASN A 331 12.15 -21.65 -16.45
N GLU A 332 13.46 -21.70 -16.22
CA GLU A 332 14.22 -20.60 -15.60
C GLU A 332 14.19 -19.31 -16.41
N GLU A 333 14.27 -19.42 -17.74
CA GLU A 333 14.19 -18.26 -18.63
C GLU A 333 12.75 -17.71 -18.69
N ASN A 334 11.73 -18.56 -18.68
CA ASN A 334 10.34 -18.11 -18.52
C ASN A 334 10.14 -17.40 -17.17
N SER A 335 10.61 -17.96 -16.06
CA SER A 335 10.54 -17.34 -14.74
C SER A 335 11.25 -15.98 -14.73
N LYS A 336 12.45 -15.90 -15.32
CA LYS A 336 13.18 -14.63 -15.40
C LYS A 336 12.40 -13.58 -16.20
N ASN A 337 11.87 -13.94 -17.36
CA ASN A 337 11.12 -13.01 -18.22
C ASN A 337 9.81 -12.55 -17.57
N LEU A 338 9.09 -13.46 -16.91
CA LEU A 338 7.89 -13.12 -16.15
C LEU A 338 8.23 -12.25 -14.93
N TYR A 339 9.38 -12.48 -14.29
CA TYR A 339 9.83 -11.67 -13.16
C TYR A 339 10.19 -10.26 -13.60
N ASP A 340 10.95 -10.10 -14.69
CA ASP A 340 11.27 -8.80 -15.27
C ASP A 340 9.98 -8.04 -15.62
N GLN A 341 8.98 -8.75 -16.17
CA GLN A 341 7.66 -8.17 -16.42
C GLN A 341 6.89 -7.85 -15.13
N MET A 342 6.95 -8.71 -14.11
CA MET A 342 6.33 -8.43 -12.81
C MET A 342 6.96 -7.19 -12.20
N VAL A 343 8.29 -7.05 -12.21
CA VAL A 343 9.01 -5.86 -11.73
C VAL A 343 8.59 -4.63 -12.50
N LEU A 344 8.42 -4.71 -13.82
CA LEU A 344 7.88 -3.62 -14.63
C LEU A 344 6.46 -3.21 -14.18
N LEU A 345 5.65 -4.21 -13.86
CA LEU A 345 4.25 -4.09 -13.48
C LEU A 345 4.05 -3.63 -12.02
N THR A 346 4.93 -4.05 -11.11
CA THR A 346 4.79 -3.83 -9.67
C THR A 346 5.79 -2.84 -9.11
N TRP A 347 6.81 -2.45 -9.89
CA TRP A 347 8.02 -1.69 -9.50
C TRP A 347 8.09 -1.30 -8.03
N ASP A 348 8.31 -2.32 -7.21
CA ASP A 348 8.55 -2.23 -5.79
C ASP A 348 9.81 -3.07 -5.54
N SER A 349 10.84 -2.46 -4.97
CA SER A 349 12.24 -2.90 -5.10
C SER A 349 12.66 -4.07 -4.21
N GLU A 350 11.74 -4.92 -3.77
CA GLU A 350 12.03 -6.02 -2.85
C GLU A 350 11.82 -7.39 -3.51
N GLY A 351 12.91 -7.94 -4.06
CA GLY A 351 12.96 -9.29 -4.63
C GLY A 351 12.75 -10.37 -3.54
N GLY A 352 11.66 -11.12 -3.66
CA GLY A 352 11.39 -12.30 -2.85
C GLY A 352 12.13 -13.55 -3.36
N ASN A 353 12.69 -14.34 -2.44
CA ASN A 353 13.36 -15.61 -2.75
C ASN A 353 12.37 -16.69 -3.25
N ILE A 354 12.75 -17.38 -4.33
CA ILE A 354 11.98 -18.45 -4.99
C ILE A 354 12.50 -19.82 -4.51
N ASN A 355 11.60 -20.71 -4.08
CA ASN A 355 11.93 -22.10 -3.77
C ASN A 355 11.26 -23.02 -4.80
N LYS A 356 12.05 -23.76 -5.59
CA LYS A 356 11.55 -24.71 -6.59
C LYS A 356 11.05 -26.00 -5.90
N SER A 357 9.90 -26.52 -6.33
CA SER A 357 9.48 -27.90 -6.05
C SER A 357 9.15 -28.62 -7.35
N ASP A 358 9.72 -29.80 -7.54
CA ASP A 358 9.47 -30.65 -8.70
C ASP A 358 8.14 -31.39 -8.57
N SER A 359 7.25 -31.22 -9.55
CA SER A 359 6.17 -32.19 -9.79
C SER A 359 5.94 -32.37 -11.28
N ASP A 360 6.11 -33.62 -11.71
CA ASP A 360 6.06 -34.07 -13.09
C ASP A 360 4.63 -34.36 -13.58
N LYS A 361 4.42 -34.01 -14.86
CA LYS A 361 3.39 -34.44 -15.82
C LYS A 361 1.94 -34.00 -15.57
N LEU A 362 1.47 -33.09 -16.44
CA LEU A 362 0.19 -33.12 -17.20
C LEU A 362 0.26 -32.04 -18.31
N GLN A 363 -0.28 -32.33 -19.49
CA GLN A 363 -0.01 -31.61 -20.76
C GLN A 363 -0.89 -30.37 -21.01
N ALA A 364 -1.16 -29.57 -19.98
CA ALA A 364 -1.82 -28.27 -20.06
C ALA A 364 -0.97 -27.31 -19.23
N ILE A 365 -0.58 -26.17 -19.80
CA ILE A 365 0.37 -25.19 -19.25
C ILE A 365 1.82 -25.74 -19.22
N ARG A 366 2.75 -25.06 -19.92
CA ARG A 366 4.11 -25.60 -20.15
C ARG A 366 5.08 -25.33 -19.01
N TYR A 367 4.80 -24.30 -18.22
CA TYR A 367 5.73 -23.74 -17.24
C TYR A 367 5.23 -23.97 -15.81
N SER A 368 6.10 -23.76 -14.82
CA SER A 368 5.71 -23.83 -13.39
C SER A 368 5.35 -22.47 -12.80
N ASP A 369 5.68 -21.39 -13.51
CA ASP A 369 5.56 -20.00 -13.06
C ASP A 369 4.74 -19.17 -14.05
N PHE A 370 3.85 -18.35 -13.50
CA PHE A 370 2.90 -17.51 -14.24
C PHE A 370 2.82 -16.13 -13.61
N LEU A 371 2.57 -15.14 -14.46
CA LEU A 371 2.08 -13.85 -14.00
C LEU A 371 0.56 -13.93 -13.86
N ALA A 372 0.04 -13.67 -12.66
CA ALA A 372 -1.40 -13.64 -12.42
C ALA A 372 -1.89 -12.21 -12.14
N THR A 373 -2.88 -11.78 -12.91
CA THR A 373 -3.61 -10.53 -12.70
C THR A 373 -5.12 -10.81 -12.62
N PRO A 374 -5.92 -10.07 -11.84
CA PRO A 374 -7.37 -10.25 -11.81
C PRO A 374 -7.96 -10.22 -13.23
N LEU A 375 -8.82 -11.19 -13.53
CA LEU A 375 -9.47 -11.27 -14.84
C LEU A 375 -10.49 -10.13 -14.98
N ILE A 376 -10.37 -9.40 -16.07
CA ILE A 376 -11.26 -8.29 -16.39
C ILE A 376 -12.36 -8.81 -17.32
N THR A 377 -13.52 -9.17 -16.76
CA THR A 377 -14.65 -9.78 -17.50
C THR A 377 -15.76 -8.81 -17.87
N SER A 378 -15.83 -7.65 -17.22
CA SER A 378 -16.99 -6.74 -17.26
C SER A 378 -16.76 -5.46 -18.06
N TYR A 379 -15.64 -5.37 -18.77
CA TYR A 379 -15.31 -4.19 -19.56
C TYR A 379 -15.48 -4.50 -21.05
N GLY A 380 -15.62 -3.46 -21.87
CA GLY A 380 -15.78 -3.61 -23.32
C GLY A 380 -14.58 -4.25 -24.00
N ASN A 381 -14.47 -4.07 -25.32
CA ASN A 381 -13.29 -4.57 -26.04
C ASN A 381 -12.01 -3.90 -25.55
N GLU A 382 -10.92 -4.66 -25.52
CA GLU A 382 -9.58 -4.12 -25.31
C GLU A 382 -9.25 -3.09 -26.40
N VAL A 383 -8.69 -1.96 -25.98
CA VAL A 383 -8.25 -0.87 -26.85
C VAL A 383 -6.75 -0.68 -26.68
N ARG A 384 -6.03 -0.66 -27.80
CA ARG A 384 -4.60 -0.29 -27.85
C ARG A 384 -4.47 1.16 -28.25
N PHE A 385 -3.87 1.97 -27.38
CA PHE A 385 -3.73 3.42 -27.56
C PHE A 385 -2.39 3.82 -28.18
N SER A 386 -1.32 3.11 -27.85
CA SER A 386 0.02 3.32 -28.42
C SER A 386 0.68 2.02 -28.82
N GLY A 387 1.66 2.09 -29.72
CA GLY A 387 2.53 0.95 -30.03
C GLY A 387 3.78 0.95 -29.14
N THR A 388 4.67 -0.01 -29.39
CA THR A 388 5.98 -0.09 -28.74
C THR A 388 6.92 1.05 -29.15
N ASP A 389 6.97 1.37 -30.44
CA ASP A 389 7.97 2.31 -30.99
C ASP A 389 7.36 3.65 -31.45
N ALA A 390 6.07 3.85 -31.21
CA ALA A 390 5.35 5.00 -31.71
C ALA A 390 4.46 5.62 -30.62
N PRO A 391 4.44 6.96 -30.48
CA PRO A 391 3.45 7.61 -29.64
C PRO A 391 2.04 7.24 -30.13
N GLY A 392 1.07 7.29 -29.23
CA GLY A 392 -0.31 7.10 -29.63
C GLY A 392 -0.73 8.14 -30.66
N ALA A 393 -1.56 7.69 -31.61
CA ALA A 393 -2.08 8.49 -32.71
C ALA A 393 -3.61 8.61 -32.62
N SER A 394 -4.16 8.44 -31.40
CA SER A 394 -5.60 8.46 -31.24
C SER A 394 -6.16 9.85 -31.48
N LYS A 395 -7.36 9.89 -32.07
CA LYS A 395 -8.08 11.13 -32.37
C LYS A 395 -9.19 11.41 -31.37
N ASP A 396 -9.54 10.44 -30.54
CA ASP A 396 -10.61 10.56 -29.58
C ASP A 396 -10.12 11.20 -28.27
N HIS A 397 -11.07 11.61 -27.43
CA HIS A 397 -10.75 12.27 -26.18
C HIS A 397 -9.97 11.36 -25.23
N ILE A 398 -10.32 10.07 -25.19
CA ILE A 398 -9.70 9.08 -24.31
C ILE A 398 -8.25 8.85 -24.71
N GLY A 399 -7.97 8.61 -25.99
CA GLY A 399 -6.61 8.44 -26.45
C GLY A 399 -5.77 9.71 -26.30
N HIS A 400 -6.35 10.91 -26.43
CA HIS A 400 -5.64 12.13 -26.02
C HIS A 400 -5.27 12.14 -24.53
N CYS A 401 -6.13 11.63 -23.63
CA CYS A 401 -5.78 11.47 -22.22
C CYS A 401 -4.60 10.50 -22.05
N VAL A 402 -4.61 9.38 -22.78
CA VAL A 402 -3.55 8.36 -22.72
C VAL A 402 -2.21 8.90 -23.26
N ASP A 403 -2.24 9.63 -24.37
CA ASP A 403 -1.05 10.30 -24.93
C ASP A 403 -0.48 11.35 -23.97
N ALA A 404 -1.36 12.11 -23.31
CA ALA A 404 -0.96 13.09 -22.31
C ALA A 404 -0.39 12.42 -21.06
N PHE A 405 -0.89 11.24 -20.68
CA PHE A 405 -0.32 10.43 -19.60
C PHE A 405 1.09 9.94 -19.97
N ALA A 406 1.30 9.38 -21.16
CA ALA A 406 2.64 9.00 -21.61
C ALA A 406 3.60 10.19 -21.60
N HIS A 407 3.20 11.35 -22.15
CA HIS A 407 4.02 12.56 -22.10
C HIS A 407 4.29 13.04 -20.66
N HIS A 408 3.28 12.99 -19.78
CA HIS A 408 3.43 13.34 -18.37
C HIS A 408 4.50 12.48 -17.69
N THR A 409 4.56 11.17 -17.97
CA THR A 409 5.56 10.26 -17.36
C THR A 409 6.99 10.66 -17.68
N ILE A 410 7.25 11.18 -18.89
CA ILE A 410 8.56 11.76 -19.24
C ILE A 410 8.82 13.03 -18.45
N ILE A 411 7.87 13.96 -18.40
CA ILE A 411 8.05 15.24 -17.71
C ILE A 411 8.32 15.02 -16.21
N ASP A 412 7.51 14.19 -15.59
CA ASP A 412 7.53 13.97 -14.15
C ASP A 412 8.74 13.12 -13.72
N SER A 413 9.24 12.24 -14.60
CA SER A 413 10.51 11.52 -14.41
C SER A 413 11.75 12.29 -14.86
N LEU A 414 11.61 13.57 -15.27
CA LEU A 414 12.71 14.37 -15.82
C LEU A 414 13.43 13.72 -17.01
N GLY A 415 12.72 12.91 -17.80
CA GLY A 415 13.27 12.20 -18.96
C GLY A 415 13.88 10.84 -18.65
N GLU A 416 13.77 10.34 -17.41
CA GLU A 416 14.32 9.03 -17.05
C GLU A 416 13.43 7.86 -17.47
N MET A 417 12.12 8.07 -17.64
CA MET A 417 11.16 7.01 -17.91
C MET A 417 10.05 7.45 -18.88
N LEU A 418 9.65 6.53 -19.76
CA LEU A 418 8.51 6.66 -20.65
C LEU A 418 7.67 5.38 -20.61
N PHE A 419 6.36 5.51 -20.42
CA PHE A 419 5.41 4.41 -20.66
C PHE A 419 4.86 4.44 -22.09
N VAL A 420 4.93 3.30 -22.77
CA VAL A 420 4.36 3.03 -24.11
C VAL A 420 3.61 1.70 -24.11
N ASP A 421 3.19 1.27 -25.30
CA ASP A 421 2.32 0.12 -25.51
C ASP A 421 1.09 0.13 -24.56
N LEU A 422 0.54 1.32 -24.33
CA LEU A 422 -0.60 1.52 -23.45
C LEU A 422 -1.83 0.91 -24.12
N GLN A 423 -2.29 -0.20 -23.55
CA GLN A 423 -3.51 -0.89 -23.96
C GLN A 423 -4.31 -1.29 -22.73
N GLY A 424 -5.61 -1.50 -22.91
CA GLY A 424 -6.47 -1.83 -21.79
C GLY A 424 -7.95 -1.68 -22.06
N PHE A 425 -8.69 -1.58 -20.98
CA PHE A 425 -10.15 -1.57 -21.01
C PHE A 425 -10.69 -0.20 -20.63
N VAL A 426 -11.64 0.29 -21.42
CA VAL A 426 -12.31 1.58 -21.19
C VAL A 426 -13.66 1.35 -20.54
N SER A 427 -13.92 2.07 -19.45
CA SER A 427 -15.25 2.24 -18.87
C SER A 427 -15.70 3.71 -18.98
N GLU A 428 -16.91 4.01 -18.53
CA GLU A 428 -17.45 5.38 -18.55
C GLU A 428 -16.53 6.40 -17.84
N ASN A 429 -15.86 5.99 -16.76
CA ASN A 429 -15.12 6.90 -15.88
C ASN A 429 -13.68 6.46 -15.59
N SER A 430 -13.21 5.36 -16.19
CA SER A 430 -11.86 4.84 -15.92
C SER A 430 -11.28 4.09 -17.11
N ILE A 431 -9.95 4.04 -17.13
CA ILE A 431 -9.18 3.18 -18.02
C ILE A 431 -8.39 2.23 -17.13
N ILE A 432 -8.45 0.93 -17.44
CA ILE A 432 -7.61 -0.07 -16.79
C ILE A 432 -6.56 -0.50 -17.79
N PHE A 433 -5.32 -0.05 -17.59
CA PHE A 433 -4.20 -0.49 -18.42
C PHE A 433 -3.77 -1.91 -18.07
N ILE A 434 -3.39 -2.66 -19.08
CA ILE A 434 -2.82 -4.00 -18.97
C ILE A 434 -1.53 -4.05 -19.78
N ASP A 435 -0.56 -4.83 -19.29
CA ASP A 435 0.72 -5.06 -19.96
C ASP A 435 1.44 -3.80 -20.48
N PRO A 436 1.53 -2.69 -19.72
CA PRO A 436 2.28 -1.51 -20.16
C PRO A 436 3.76 -1.85 -20.36
N GLN A 437 4.39 -1.17 -21.30
CA GLN A 437 5.83 -1.24 -21.54
C GLN A 437 6.49 0.05 -21.04
N ALA A 438 7.65 -0.06 -20.38
CA ALA A 438 8.47 1.10 -20.04
C ALA A 438 9.75 1.14 -20.87
N HIS A 439 10.23 2.36 -21.09
CA HIS A 439 11.59 2.66 -21.49
C HIS A 439 12.24 3.45 -20.38
N ILE A 440 13.31 2.91 -19.79
CA ILE A 440 14.10 3.61 -18.78
C ILE A 440 15.38 4.06 -19.44
N PHE A 441 15.84 5.29 -19.18
CA PHE A 441 17.01 5.87 -19.85
C PHE A 441 18.21 4.90 -19.94
N ASP A 442 18.51 4.17 -18.85
CA ASP A 442 19.60 3.20 -18.71
C ASP A 442 19.29 1.78 -19.26
N SER A 443 18.14 1.58 -19.93
CA SER A 443 17.71 0.33 -20.56
C SER A 443 17.57 -0.87 -19.61
N CYS A 444 17.06 -0.65 -18.39
CA CYS A 444 17.04 -1.67 -17.34
C CYS A 444 15.64 -2.25 -17.03
N SER A 445 14.60 -1.90 -17.78
CA SER A 445 13.22 -2.36 -17.51
C SER A 445 12.83 -3.67 -18.18
N GLY A 446 13.69 -4.25 -19.03
CA GLY A 446 13.49 -5.59 -19.59
C GLY A 446 13.87 -5.70 -21.07
N HIS A 447 13.55 -6.83 -21.69
CA HIS A 447 13.96 -7.16 -23.07
C HIS A 447 13.51 -6.13 -24.12
N TRP A 448 12.36 -5.51 -23.91
CA TRP A 448 11.79 -4.54 -24.84
C TRP A 448 12.21 -3.10 -24.53
N ASP A 449 13.03 -2.88 -23.50
CA ASP A 449 13.53 -1.56 -23.16
C ASP A 449 14.60 -1.10 -24.15
N LYS A 450 14.26 -0.14 -25.01
CA LYS A 450 15.22 0.51 -25.94
C LYS A 450 15.82 1.80 -25.38
N GLY A 451 15.62 2.06 -24.09
CA GLY A 451 16.32 3.10 -23.37
C GLY A 451 16.01 4.53 -23.77
N GLY A 452 16.98 5.41 -23.49
CA GLY A 452 16.92 6.82 -23.86
C GLY A 452 16.69 7.09 -25.35
N LYS A 453 17.00 6.14 -26.24
CA LYS A 453 16.70 6.28 -27.67
C LYS A 453 15.20 6.39 -27.93
N LEU A 454 14.38 5.49 -27.37
CA LEU A 454 12.94 5.56 -27.58
C LEU A 454 12.28 6.72 -26.83
N ILE A 455 12.85 7.13 -25.70
CA ILE A 455 12.42 8.37 -25.02
C ILE A 455 12.61 9.55 -25.97
N GLN A 456 13.79 9.66 -26.61
CA GLN A 456 14.05 10.73 -27.58
C GLN A 456 13.15 10.63 -28.82
N ASP A 457 12.99 9.43 -29.39
CA ASP A 457 12.13 9.20 -30.55
C ASP A 457 10.67 9.58 -30.24
N PHE A 458 10.18 9.29 -29.03
CA PHE A 458 8.87 9.74 -28.58
C PHE A 458 8.80 11.25 -28.50
N LEU A 459 9.79 11.93 -27.91
CA LEU A 459 9.81 13.39 -27.81
C LEU A 459 9.82 14.08 -29.18
N ASP A 460 10.51 13.49 -30.16
CA ASP A 460 10.60 14.01 -31.52
C ASP A 460 9.28 13.83 -32.30
N GLN A 461 8.57 12.72 -32.04
CA GLN A 461 7.32 12.38 -32.75
C GLN A 461 6.06 12.93 -32.06
N HIS A 462 6.08 13.07 -30.73
CA HIS A 462 4.90 13.43 -29.94
C HIS A 462 4.44 14.85 -30.23
N LYS A 463 3.16 14.98 -30.62
CA LYS A 463 2.51 16.28 -30.80
C LYS A 463 1.60 16.55 -29.61
N CYS A 464 1.94 17.56 -28.80
CA CYS A 464 1.13 17.96 -27.66
C CYS A 464 -0.33 18.20 -28.05
N ASN A 465 -1.22 17.37 -27.52
CA ASN A 465 -2.66 17.50 -27.69
C ASN A 465 -3.24 18.56 -26.71
N PRO A 466 -4.55 18.88 -26.77
CA PRO A 466 -5.15 19.88 -25.88
C PRO A 466 -4.99 19.59 -24.38
N ILE A 467 -4.91 18.31 -23.98
CA ILE A 467 -4.73 17.91 -22.59
C ILE A 467 -3.28 18.14 -22.16
N CYS A 468 -2.29 17.75 -22.97
CA CYS A 468 -0.88 18.07 -22.71
C CYS A 468 -0.68 19.58 -22.47
N LYS A 469 -1.34 20.41 -23.28
CA LYS A 469 -1.28 21.88 -23.18
C LYS A 469 -1.96 22.39 -21.90
N ARG A 470 -3.11 21.85 -21.52
CA ARG A 470 -3.81 22.22 -20.27
C ARG A 470 -3.02 21.84 -19.03
N LEU A 471 -2.31 20.72 -19.08
CA LEU A 471 -1.39 20.27 -18.04
C LEU A 471 -0.03 21.01 -18.11
N SER A 472 0.15 21.94 -19.04
CA SER A 472 1.41 22.64 -19.31
C SER A 472 2.64 21.71 -19.39
N LEU A 473 2.47 20.53 -20.00
CA LEU A 473 3.57 19.58 -20.21
C LEU A 473 4.53 20.17 -21.24
N ASN A 474 5.66 20.69 -20.78
CA ASN A 474 6.63 21.37 -21.62
C ASN A 474 7.89 20.52 -21.79
N THR A 475 8.00 19.88 -22.96
CA THR A 475 9.15 19.06 -23.34
C THR A 475 10.49 19.81 -23.29
N LYS A 476 10.49 21.15 -23.43
CA LYS A 476 11.72 21.96 -23.36
C LYS A 476 12.41 21.91 -21.99
N GLN A 477 11.70 21.48 -20.95
CA GLN A 477 12.26 21.32 -19.61
C GLN A 477 13.12 20.04 -19.47
N ILE A 478 13.01 19.12 -20.43
CA ILE A 478 13.71 17.84 -20.38
C ILE A 478 15.02 17.95 -21.15
N ILE A 479 16.12 17.80 -20.43
CA ILE A 479 17.45 17.62 -21.01
C ILE A 479 17.74 16.13 -20.98
N VAL A 480 17.37 15.42 -22.05
CA VAL A 480 17.76 14.01 -22.19
C VAL A 480 19.28 13.99 -22.33
N PRO A 481 20.03 13.34 -21.41
CA PRO A 481 21.46 13.22 -21.56
C PRO A 481 21.75 12.52 -22.89
N LYS A 482 22.66 13.06 -23.70
CA LYS A 482 23.10 12.33 -24.89
C LYS A 482 23.72 11.02 -24.42
N ALA A 483 23.15 9.90 -24.86
CA ALA A 483 23.70 8.59 -24.57
C ALA A 483 25.21 8.59 -24.95
N PRO A 484 26.09 8.03 -24.09
CA PRO A 484 27.48 7.87 -24.46
C PRO A 484 27.54 7.09 -25.77
N ILE A 485 28.23 7.64 -26.77
CA ILE A 485 28.42 6.97 -28.07
C ILE A 485 29.13 5.65 -27.76
N PRO A 486 28.56 4.48 -28.12
CA PRO A 486 29.22 3.20 -27.88
C PRO A 486 30.56 3.21 -28.61
N THR A 487 31.64 3.03 -27.86
CA THR A 487 33.02 2.96 -28.35
C THR A 487 33.33 1.63 -29.00
#